data_AF-A0A7Y5VFT4-F1
#
_entry.id   AF-A0A7Y5VFT4-F1
#
_cell.length_a   1.000
_cell.length_b   1.000
_cell.length_c   1.000
_cell.angle_alpha   90.00
_cell.angle_beta   90.00
_cell.angle_gamma   90.00
#
_symmetry.space_group_name_H-M   'P 1'
#
loop_
_entity.id
_entity.type
_entity.pdbx_description
1 polymer ?
#
loop_
_entity_poly.entity_id
_entity_poly.type
_entity_poly.pdbx_seq_one_letter_code
_entity_poly.pdbx_strand_id
1 'polypeptide(L)'
;MKKLVLLWILFAFAALRLSAQCDLAIDVVDDFDSTRLISAKAVNIGYMIPSKFETLDGPKLVEEGKLLFSYTENDSINCFFITLAITEYNYEYIDVGFNVLLKLSNGEVIGLYNVPDSGTFDKKTNMRLYQHTCVASLDLFSKLVFYNIEKIRIEYKKQRRTLTLSEKQQAEVKKAIQCVGERLDMFPIKP
;
A
#
# COMPACT_ATOMS: atom_id res chain seq x y z
N MET A 1 -42.18 -27.96 -6.90
CA MET A 1 -40.74 -28.27 -6.64
C MET A 1 -39.76 -27.52 -7.53
N LYS A 2 -39.92 -27.47 -8.87
CA LYS A 2 -38.97 -26.77 -9.77
C LYS A 2 -38.78 -25.26 -9.51
N LYS A 3 -39.83 -24.54 -9.09
CA LYS A 3 -39.73 -23.09 -8.78
C LYS A 3 -38.97 -22.76 -7.49
N LEU A 4 -38.93 -23.69 -6.53
CA LEU A 4 -38.22 -23.49 -5.26
C LEU A 4 -36.70 -23.62 -5.45
N VAL A 5 -36.26 -24.56 -6.31
CA VAL A 5 -34.85 -24.77 -6.64
C VAL A 5 -34.26 -23.58 -7.39
N LEU A 6 -35.03 -22.97 -8.30
CA LEU A 6 -34.59 -21.78 -9.05
C LEU A 6 -34.34 -20.58 -8.13
N LEU A 7 -35.17 -20.42 -7.09
CA LEU A 7 -35.04 -19.34 -6.10
C LEU A 7 -33.78 -19.50 -5.25
N TRP A 8 -33.42 -20.74 -4.87
CA TRP A 8 -32.20 -21.04 -4.12
C TRP A 8 -30.93 -20.82 -4.95
N ILE A 9 -30.96 -21.09 -6.26
CA ILE A 9 -29.82 -20.81 -7.15
C ILE A 9 -29.64 -19.29 -7.32
N LEU A 10 -30.73 -18.53 -7.48
CA LEU A 10 -30.68 -17.06 -7.55
C LEU A 10 -30.20 -16.43 -6.24
N PHE A 11 -30.58 -16.99 -5.08
CA PHE A 11 -30.09 -16.52 -3.77
C PHE A 11 -28.61 -16.86 -3.54
N ALA A 12 -28.15 -18.03 -3.99
CA ALA A 12 -26.74 -18.40 -3.95
C ALA A 12 -25.88 -17.49 -4.84
N PHE A 13 -26.36 -17.12 -6.03
CA PHE A 13 -25.68 -16.17 -6.92
C PHE A 13 -25.68 -14.73 -6.36
N ALA A 14 -26.71 -14.32 -5.65
CA ALA A 14 -26.75 -13.02 -4.98
C ALA A 14 -25.83 -12.95 -3.75
N ALA A 15 -25.74 -14.03 -2.97
CA ALA A 15 -24.82 -14.14 -1.83
C ALA A 15 -23.34 -14.18 -2.27
N LEU A 16 -23.04 -14.76 -3.44
CA LEU A 16 -21.70 -14.75 -4.05
C LEU A 16 -21.28 -13.36 -4.57
N ARG A 17 -22.23 -12.45 -4.86
CA ARG A 17 -21.90 -11.05 -5.20
C ARG A 17 -21.60 -10.17 -3.97
N LEU A 18 -21.75 -10.70 -2.76
CA LEU A 18 -21.40 -10.00 -1.52
C LEU A 18 -19.91 -10.16 -1.14
N SER A 19 -19.06 -10.66 -2.03
CA SER A 19 -17.62 -10.67 -1.79
C SER A 19 -17.00 -9.34 -2.25
N ALA A 20 -16.72 -8.49 -1.25
CA ALA A 20 -15.78 -7.37 -1.28
C ALA A 20 -16.10 -6.21 -2.23
N GLN A 21 -16.98 -5.31 -1.80
CA GLN A 21 -16.94 -3.95 -2.30
C GLN A 21 -15.60 -3.33 -1.89
N CYS A 22 -14.81 -2.95 -2.89
CA CYS A 22 -13.49 -2.34 -2.75
C CYS A 22 -13.59 -1.04 -1.92
N ASP A 23 -12.83 -1.00 -0.81
CA ASP A 23 -12.89 0.08 0.18
C ASP A 23 -11.89 1.19 -0.17
N LEU A 24 -12.30 2.03 -1.13
CA LEU A 24 -11.52 3.19 -1.58
C LEU A 24 -11.56 4.30 -0.54
N ALA A 25 -10.41 4.94 -0.33
CA ALA A 25 -10.31 6.14 0.49
C ALA A 25 -10.65 7.40 -0.32
N ILE A 26 -10.21 7.43 -1.58
CA ILE A 26 -10.35 8.59 -2.48
C ILE A 26 -10.68 8.07 -3.88
N ASP A 27 -11.66 8.69 -4.52
CA ASP A 27 -11.98 8.55 -5.94
C ASP A 27 -12.63 9.86 -6.38
N VAL A 28 -11.79 10.83 -6.75
CA VAL A 28 -12.22 12.18 -7.08
C VAL A 28 -11.50 12.65 -8.34
N VAL A 29 -12.16 13.57 -9.06
CA VAL A 29 -11.54 14.37 -10.11
C VAL A 29 -11.35 15.76 -9.53
N ASP A 30 -10.13 16.27 -9.57
CA ASP A 30 -9.83 17.63 -9.18
C ASP A 30 -10.26 18.59 -10.29
N ASP A 31 -11.15 19.52 -9.98
CA ASP A 31 -11.72 20.48 -10.93
C ASP A 31 -10.69 21.52 -11.42
N PHE A 32 -9.60 21.75 -10.68
CA PHE A 32 -8.57 22.72 -11.09
C PHE A 32 -7.74 22.21 -12.26
N ASP A 33 -7.26 20.98 -12.13
CA ASP A 33 -6.29 20.40 -13.07
C ASP A 33 -6.85 19.19 -13.82
N SER A 34 -8.16 18.94 -13.73
CA SER A 34 -8.88 17.77 -14.29
C SER A 34 -8.21 16.44 -13.96
N THR A 35 -7.50 16.38 -12.82
CA THR A 35 -6.69 15.24 -12.44
C THR A 35 -7.53 14.25 -11.64
N ARG A 36 -7.64 13.02 -12.13
CA ARG A 36 -8.29 11.93 -11.42
C ARG A 36 -7.32 11.34 -10.40
N LEU A 37 -7.77 11.19 -9.16
CA LEU A 37 -7.03 10.53 -8.09
C LEU A 37 -7.87 9.39 -7.52
N ILE A 38 -7.30 8.18 -7.55
CA ILE A 38 -7.89 6.99 -6.95
C ILE A 38 -6.91 6.44 -5.94
N SER A 39 -7.37 6.20 -4.72
CA SER A 39 -6.53 5.63 -3.68
C SER A 39 -7.29 4.64 -2.84
N ALA A 40 -6.68 3.48 -2.59
CA ALA A 40 -7.16 2.57 -1.57
C ALA A 40 -6.94 3.16 -0.18
N LYS A 41 -7.59 2.57 0.84
CA LYS A 41 -7.24 2.85 2.23
C LYS A 41 -5.81 2.41 2.54
N ALA A 42 -5.14 3.19 3.39
CA ALA A 42 -3.79 2.86 3.85
C ALA A 42 -3.81 1.55 4.65
N VAL A 43 -2.84 0.68 4.38
CA VAL A 43 -2.67 -0.61 5.05
C VAL A 43 -1.50 -0.53 6.02
N ASN A 44 -1.66 -1.06 7.23
CA ASN A 44 -0.60 -1.10 8.24
C ASN A 44 0.42 -2.19 7.93
N ILE A 45 1.69 -1.81 7.76
CA ILE A 45 2.79 -2.70 7.33
C ILE A 45 3.83 -2.97 8.43
N GLY A 46 3.43 -2.87 9.70
CA GLY A 46 4.24 -3.27 10.84
C GLY A 46 3.80 -2.57 12.12
N TYR A 47 4.39 -2.98 13.24
CA TYR A 47 4.20 -2.35 14.55
C TYR A 47 5.55 -2.23 15.24
N MET A 48 5.81 -1.09 15.87
CA MET A 48 7.04 -0.84 16.62
C MET A 48 6.75 -0.13 17.93
N ILE A 49 7.70 -0.20 18.87
CA ILE A 49 7.60 0.45 20.17
C ILE A 49 8.32 1.80 20.09
N PRO A 50 7.67 2.97 20.27
CA PRO A 50 8.27 4.29 20.05
C PRO A 50 9.44 4.63 20.97
N SER A 51 9.48 4.01 22.15
CA SER A 51 10.51 4.26 23.17
C SER A 51 11.19 2.96 23.54
N LYS A 52 12.52 2.97 23.57
CA LYS A 52 13.32 1.88 24.17
C LYS A 52 13.37 1.94 25.70
N PHE A 53 12.74 2.97 26.30
CA PHE A 53 12.60 3.16 27.74
C PHE A 53 11.15 2.92 28.15
N GLU A 54 10.94 2.13 29.20
CA GLU A 54 9.61 1.86 29.76
C GLU A 54 8.97 3.16 30.25
N THR A 55 7.81 3.51 29.69
CA THR A 55 6.93 4.54 30.24
C THR A 55 6.16 3.96 31.43
N LEU A 56 5.64 4.83 32.32
CA LEU A 56 4.82 4.42 33.48
C LEU A 56 3.62 3.53 33.09
N ASP A 57 3.11 3.67 31.86
CA ASP A 57 1.99 2.90 31.31
C ASP A 57 2.42 1.63 30.52
N GLY A 58 3.70 1.24 30.58
CA GLY A 58 4.25 0.13 29.79
C GLY A 58 4.50 0.48 28.32
N PRO A 59 5.02 -0.46 27.50
CA PRO A 59 5.37 -0.20 26.11
C PRO A 59 4.11 0.02 25.26
N LYS A 60 3.93 1.25 24.76
CA LYS A 60 2.90 1.55 23.76
C LYS A 60 3.33 1.02 22.40
N LEU A 61 2.53 0.21 21.74
CA LEU A 61 2.75 -0.15 20.34
C LEU A 61 2.21 0.95 19.44
N VAL A 62 3.00 1.35 18.45
CA VAL A 62 2.56 2.22 17.36
C VAL A 62 2.78 1.54 16.02
N GLU A 63 2.12 2.05 14.99
CA GLU A 63 2.27 1.56 13.63
C GLU A 63 3.70 1.87 13.16
N GLU A 64 4.45 0.83 12.79
CA GLU A 64 5.83 0.95 12.27
C GLU A 64 5.83 1.59 10.89
N GLY A 65 4.81 1.28 10.10
CA GLY A 65 4.55 2.01 8.88
C GLY A 65 3.20 1.71 8.25
N LYS A 66 2.87 2.53 7.25
CA LYS A 66 1.68 2.39 6.42
C LYS A 66 2.05 2.36 4.94
N LEU A 67 1.31 1.59 4.17
CA LEU A 67 1.37 1.57 2.72
C LEU A 67 0.08 2.12 2.15
N LEU A 68 0.20 3.09 1.25
CA LEU A 68 -0.90 3.60 0.43
C LEU A 68 -0.60 3.28 -1.02
N PHE A 69 -1.58 2.70 -1.72
CA PHE A 69 -1.51 2.50 -3.16
C PHE A 69 -2.50 3.44 -3.85
N SER A 70 -2.00 4.21 -4.80
CA SER A 70 -2.77 5.25 -5.48
C SER A 70 -2.49 5.25 -6.97
N TYR A 71 -3.42 5.80 -7.72
CA TYR A 71 -3.31 6.06 -9.15
C TYR A 71 -3.72 7.49 -9.42
N THR A 72 -2.95 8.17 -10.27
CA THR A 72 -3.31 9.48 -10.79
C THR A 72 -3.32 9.46 -12.31
N GLU A 73 -4.26 10.20 -12.89
CA GLU A 73 -4.42 10.37 -14.33
C GLU A 73 -4.79 11.81 -14.65
N ASN A 74 -4.08 12.35 -15.64
CA ASN A 74 -4.38 13.58 -16.35
C ASN A 74 -4.07 13.35 -17.84
N ASP A 75 -4.45 14.27 -18.73
CA ASP A 75 -4.35 14.20 -20.19
C ASP A 75 -2.98 13.74 -20.73
N SER A 76 -1.91 13.90 -19.95
CA SER A 76 -0.53 13.57 -20.37
C SER A 76 0.18 12.53 -19.49
N ILE A 77 -0.33 12.20 -18.29
CA ILE A 77 0.40 11.39 -17.31
C ILE A 77 -0.56 10.46 -16.57
N ASN A 78 -0.28 9.15 -16.69
CA ASN A 78 -0.94 8.09 -15.95
C ASN A 78 0.11 7.34 -15.13
N CYS A 79 -0.04 7.34 -13.79
CA CYS A 79 0.98 6.79 -12.92
C CYS A 79 0.38 6.15 -11.67
N PHE A 80 0.93 5.00 -11.29
CA PHE A 80 0.69 4.42 -9.97
C PHE A 80 1.75 4.89 -8.98
N PHE A 81 1.36 4.99 -7.71
CA PHE A 81 2.25 5.32 -6.62
C PHE A 81 2.10 4.32 -5.48
N ILE A 82 3.24 3.93 -4.92
CA ILE A 82 3.34 3.24 -3.64
C ILE A 82 3.92 4.23 -2.66
N THR A 83 3.10 4.72 -1.74
CA THR A 83 3.54 5.63 -0.68
C THR A 83 3.71 4.85 0.61
N LEU A 84 4.93 4.85 1.15
CA LEU A 84 5.24 4.25 2.44
C LEU A 84 5.44 5.34 3.49
N ALA A 85 4.64 5.35 4.54
CA ALA A 85 4.86 6.20 5.70
C ALA A 85 5.54 5.36 6.78
N ILE A 86 6.84 5.53 6.99
CA ILE A 86 7.67 4.71 7.88
C ILE A 86 8.18 5.53 9.05
N THR A 87 8.16 4.95 10.24
CA THR A 87 8.70 5.58 11.43
C THR A 87 10.10 5.08 11.75
N GLU A 88 10.99 6.03 12.05
CA GLU A 88 12.40 5.80 12.37
C GLU A 88 12.79 6.54 13.64
N TYR A 89 13.65 5.91 14.48
CA TYR A 89 14.17 6.55 15.69
C TYR A 89 15.19 7.64 15.35
N ASN A 90 16.00 7.38 14.33
CA ASN A 90 17.13 8.22 13.96
C ASN A 90 16.78 9.09 12.75
N TYR A 91 17.55 10.16 12.59
CA TYR A 91 17.54 10.92 11.36
C TYR A 91 18.28 10.17 10.26
N GLU A 92 17.52 9.78 9.24
CA GLU A 92 18.00 9.22 7.98
C GLU A 92 17.86 10.24 6.84
N TYR A 93 18.79 10.18 5.90
CA TYR A 93 18.71 10.95 4.66
C TYR A 93 18.19 10.04 3.55
N ILE A 94 17.17 10.51 2.83
CA ILE A 94 16.61 9.80 1.68
C ILE A 94 17.18 10.44 0.41
N ASP A 95 18.13 9.74 -0.21
CA ASP A 95 18.59 10.07 -1.55
C ASP A 95 17.49 9.79 -2.59
N VAL A 96 17.51 10.56 -3.69
CA VAL A 96 16.71 10.27 -4.88
C VAL A 96 17.23 8.96 -5.49
N GLY A 97 16.34 8.04 -5.86
CA GLY A 97 16.71 6.87 -6.67
C GLY A 97 16.03 5.57 -6.26
N PHE A 98 16.64 4.44 -6.63
CA PHE A 98 16.11 3.09 -6.41
C PHE A 98 16.47 2.54 -5.02
N ASN A 99 16.06 3.23 -3.97
CA ASN A 99 16.40 2.90 -2.58
C ASN A 99 15.29 2.16 -1.81
N VAL A 100 14.12 1.97 -2.42
CA VAL A 100 13.06 1.13 -1.88
C VAL A 100 12.98 -0.15 -2.70
N LEU A 101 13.09 -1.30 -2.06
CA LEU A 101 13.07 -2.62 -2.70
C LEU A 101 11.87 -3.44 -2.21
N LEU A 102 11.11 -4.00 -3.13
CA LEU A 102 10.05 -4.96 -2.85
C LEU A 102 10.55 -6.37 -3.14
N LYS A 103 10.43 -7.29 -2.18
CA LYS A 103 10.58 -8.72 -2.43
C LYS A 103 9.20 -9.34 -2.64
N LEU A 104 8.98 -9.92 -3.80
CA LEU A 104 7.71 -10.56 -4.15
C LEU A 104 7.72 -12.07 -3.84
N SER A 105 6.54 -12.65 -3.68
CA SER A 105 6.34 -14.08 -3.45
C SER A 105 6.84 -15.02 -4.55
N ASN A 106 7.05 -14.52 -5.77
CA ASN A 106 7.70 -15.26 -6.86
C ASN A 106 9.24 -15.26 -6.77
N GLY A 107 9.81 -14.63 -5.74
CA GLY A 107 11.25 -14.52 -5.53
C GLY A 107 11.91 -13.30 -6.17
N GLU A 108 11.19 -12.53 -6.99
CA GLU A 108 11.72 -11.31 -7.61
C GLU A 108 11.97 -10.21 -6.55
N VAL A 109 13.01 -9.40 -6.79
CA VAL A 109 13.29 -8.18 -6.03
C VAL A 109 13.23 -7.00 -6.99
N ILE A 110 12.34 -6.06 -6.72
CA ILE A 110 12.08 -4.91 -7.59
C ILE A 110 12.47 -3.64 -6.85
N GLY A 111 13.37 -2.85 -7.44
CA GLY A 111 13.68 -1.51 -6.96
C GLY A 111 12.66 -0.49 -7.45
N LEU A 112 12.23 0.39 -6.57
CA LEU A 112 11.30 1.47 -6.86
C LEU A 112 12.03 2.81 -6.83
N TYR A 113 11.73 3.64 -7.82
CA TYR A 113 12.22 5.01 -7.84
C TYR A 113 11.46 5.84 -6.80
N ASN A 114 12.18 6.28 -5.76
CA ASN A 114 11.64 7.03 -4.64
C ASN A 114 12.00 8.52 -4.74
N VAL A 115 11.02 9.37 -4.43
CA VAL A 115 11.20 10.81 -4.29
C VAL A 115 11.76 11.11 -2.89
N PRO A 116 12.70 12.06 -2.75
CA PRO A 116 13.34 12.38 -1.48
C PRO A 116 12.35 12.99 -0.49
N ASP A 117 12.52 12.64 0.79
CA ASP A 117 11.83 13.24 1.92
C ASP A 117 12.83 13.51 3.06
N SER A 118 12.57 14.56 3.83
CA SER A 118 13.43 14.99 4.94
C SER A 118 13.02 14.40 6.29
N GLY A 119 11.84 13.77 6.36
CA GLY A 119 11.30 13.18 7.58
C GLY A 119 10.81 14.21 8.59
N THR A 120 9.54 14.13 8.96
CA THR A 120 8.93 15.04 9.94
C THR A 120 9.03 14.45 11.35
N PHE A 121 9.50 15.24 12.31
CA PHE A 121 9.55 14.80 13.71
C PHE A 121 8.16 14.83 14.34
N ASP A 122 7.67 13.69 14.80
CA ASP A 122 6.43 13.56 15.54
C ASP A 122 6.68 13.56 17.06
N LYS A 123 6.27 14.65 17.72
CA LYS A 123 6.41 14.83 19.17
C LYS A 123 5.62 13.79 19.98
N LYS A 124 4.53 13.23 19.43
CA LYS A 124 3.67 12.28 20.16
C LYS A 124 4.34 10.92 20.33
N THR A 125 5.10 10.51 19.32
CA THR A 125 5.80 9.24 19.29
C THR A 125 7.29 9.38 19.58
N ASN A 126 7.82 10.61 19.58
CA ASN A 126 9.26 10.89 19.70
C ASN A 126 10.09 10.19 18.60
N MET A 127 9.52 10.09 17.40
CA MET A 127 10.11 9.44 16.24
C MET A 127 10.03 10.36 15.02
N ARG A 128 10.78 10.01 13.97
CA ARG A 128 10.69 10.67 12.67
C ARG A 128 9.81 9.85 11.74
N LEU A 129 8.83 10.50 11.13
CA LEU A 129 7.99 9.93 10.11
C LEU A 129 8.56 10.31 8.74
N TYR A 130 8.94 9.29 7.96
CA TYR A 130 9.42 9.42 6.60
C TYR A 130 8.35 8.98 5.62
N GLN A 131 8.15 9.78 4.57
CA GLN A 131 7.28 9.43 3.45
C GLN A 131 8.13 9.04 2.24
N HIS A 132 8.06 7.78 1.84
CA HIS A 132 8.66 7.27 0.61
C HIS A 132 7.58 7.18 -0.47
N THR A 133 7.52 8.17 -1.35
CA THR A 133 6.61 8.16 -2.50
C THR A 133 7.33 7.54 -3.69
N CYS A 134 6.96 6.30 -4.01
CA CYS A 134 7.58 5.51 -5.05
C CYS A 134 6.71 5.47 -6.31
N VAL A 135 7.31 5.71 -7.47
CA VAL A 135 6.64 5.55 -8.77
C VAL A 135 6.52 4.06 -9.10
N ALA A 136 5.31 3.60 -9.42
CA ALA A 136 5.04 2.24 -9.86
C ALA A 136 4.62 2.23 -11.33
N SER A 137 5.34 1.46 -12.15
CA SER A 137 5.01 1.25 -13.56
C SER A 137 3.78 0.35 -13.72
N LEU A 138 3.18 0.37 -14.91
CA LEU A 138 2.09 -0.55 -15.24
C LEU A 138 2.52 -2.03 -15.14
N ASP A 139 3.74 -2.36 -15.57
CA ASP A 139 4.31 -3.72 -15.42
C ASP A 139 4.38 -4.13 -13.94
N LEU A 140 4.84 -3.23 -13.07
CA LEU A 140 4.87 -3.50 -11.64
C LEU A 140 3.45 -3.70 -11.10
N PHE A 141 2.48 -2.86 -11.48
CA PHE A 141 1.09 -3.06 -11.11
C PHE A 141 0.58 -4.44 -11.52
N SER A 142 0.83 -4.87 -12.77
CA SER A 142 0.45 -6.21 -13.25
C SER A 142 1.07 -7.33 -12.42
N LYS A 143 2.30 -7.17 -11.93
CA LYS A 143 2.90 -8.15 -10.99
C LYS A 143 2.23 -8.12 -9.63
N LEU A 144 1.97 -6.93 -9.09
CA LEU A 144 1.45 -6.73 -7.74
C LEU A 144 0.00 -7.17 -7.55
N VAL A 145 -0.80 -7.22 -8.61
CA VAL A 145 -2.15 -7.82 -8.55
C VAL A 145 -2.13 -9.35 -8.43
N PHE A 146 -1.02 -10.01 -8.76
CA PHE A 146 -0.88 -11.47 -8.69
C PHE A 146 0.04 -11.95 -7.57
N TYR A 147 1.17 -11.28 -7.35
CA TYR A 147 2.17 -11.67 -6.37
C TYR A 147 2.09 -10.82 -5.09
N ASN A 148 2.22 -11.49 -3.94
CA ASN A 148 2.28 -10.82 -2.65
C ASN A 148 3.63 -10.11 -2.47
N ILE A 149 3.62 -8.96 -1.78
CA ILE A 149 4.84 -8.31 -1.29
C ILE A 149 5.22 -8.95 0.05
N GLU A 150 6.25 -9.76 0.09
CA GLU A 150 6.70 -10.42 1.33
C GLU A 150 7.50 -9.49 2.23
N LYS A 151 8.37 -8.69 1.63
CA LYS A 151 9.29 -7.80 2.34
C LYS A 151 9.44 -6.49 1.61
N ILE A 152 9.61 -5.44 2.40
CA ILE A 152 9.94 -4.10 1.93
C ILE A 152 11.27 -3.73 2.56
N ARG A 153 12.26 -3.37 1.75
CA ARG A 153 13.55 -2.88 2.23
C ARG A 153 13.75 -1.44 1.80
N ILE A 154 14.22 -0.63 2.74
CA ILE A 154 14.59 0.77 2.51
C ILE A 154 16.09 0.89 2.79
N GLU A 155 16.82 1.34 1.79
CA GLU A 155 18.25 1.53 1.84
C GLU A 155 18.56 3.00 2.12
N TYR A 156 18.76 3.32 3.39
CA TYR A 156 19.31 4.61 3.79
C TYR A 156 20.83 4.60 3.65
N LYS A 157 21.43 5.78 3.61
CA LYS A 157 22.89 5.92 3.48
C LYS A 157 23.68 5.22 4.60
N LYS A 158 23.13 5.18 5.81
CA LYS A 158 23.81 4.64 7.01
C LYS A 158 23.27 3.29 7.47
N GLN A 159 22.05 2.92 7.07
CA GLN A 159 21.39 1.70 7.52
C GLN A 159 20.43 1.13 6.48
N ARG A 160 20.15 -0.16 6.59
CA ARG A 160 19.12 -0.84 5.79
C ARG A 160 17.97 -1.24 6.70
N ARG A 161 16.78 -0.72 6.43
CA ARG A 161 15.56 -1.11 7.11
C ARG A 161 14.87 -2.20 6.31
N THR A 162 14.43 -3.28 6.94
CA THR A 162 13.62 -4.32 6.27
C THR A 162 12.38 -4.61 7.10
N LEU A 163 11.22 -4.43 6.49
CA LEU A 163 9.91 -4.80 7.02
C LEU A 163 9.53 -6.16 6.42
N THR A 164 9.18 -7.13 7.25
CA THR A 164 8.65 -8.42 6.80
C THR A 164 7.16 -8.44 7.08
N LEU A 165 6.35 -8.55 6.05
CA LEU A 165 4.90 -8.48 6.15
C LEU A 165 4.36 -9.85 6.56
N SER A 166 3.49 -9.87 7.56
CA SER A 166 2.70 -11.07 7.91
C SER A 166 1.74 -11.43 6.77
N GLU A 167 1.31 -12.69 6.67
CA GLU A 167 0.39 -13.14 5.61
C GLU A 167 -0.88 -12.30 5.53
N LYS A 168 -1.41 -11.86 6.69
CA LYS A 168 -2.55 -10.96 6.75
C LYS A 168 -2.26 -9.61 6.09
N GLN A 169 -1.11 -9.00 6.41
CA GLN A 169 -0.70 -7.72 5.81
C GLN A 169 -0.44 -7.86 4.31
N GLN A 170 0.17 -8.96 3.89
CA GLN A 170 0.37 -9.26 2.47
C GLN A 170 -0.96 -9.31 1.71
N ALA A 171 -1.96 -10.00 2.27
CA ALA A 171 -3.28 -10.09 1.69
C ALA A 171 -4.01 -8.73 1.66
N GLU A 172 -3.91 -7.95 2.73
CA GLU A 172 -4.50 -6.60 2.80
C GLU A 172 -3.88 -5.65 1.77
N VAL A 173 -2.55 -5.65 1.63
CA VAL A 173 -1.84 -4.86 0.61
C VAL A 173 -2.26 -5.28 -0.79
N LYS A 174 -2.27 -6.58 -1.08
CA LYS A 174 -2.70 -7.10 -2.39
C LYS A 174 -4.13 -6.71 -2.70
N LYS A 175 -5.04 -6.82 -1.73
CA LYS A 175 -6.44 -6.40 -1.88
C LYS A 175 -6.56 -4.91 -2.16
N ALA A 176 -5.78 -4.06 -1.48
CA ALA A 176 -5.75 -2.62 -1.73
C ALA A 176 -5.30 -2.29 -3.17
N ILE A 177 -4.29 -2.99 -3.68
CA ILE A 177 -3.81 -2.82 -5.06
C ILE A 177 -4.85 -3.27 -6.08
N GLN A 178 -5.45 -4.46 -5.87
CA GLN A 178 -6.51 -4.98 -6.74
C GLN A 178 -7.72 -4.04 -6.76
N CYS A 179 -8.08 -3.50 -5.61
CA CYS A 179 -9.18 -2.54 -5.45
C CYS A 179 -8.99 -1.27 -6.31
N VAL A 180 -7.78 -0.68 -6.33
CA VAL A 180 -7.50 0.43 -7.27
C VAL A 180 -7.61 -0.03 -8.73
N GLY A 181 -7.11 -1.23 -9.04
CA GLY A 181 -7.21 -1.85 -10.36
C GLY A 181 -8.63 -2.08 -10.85
N GLU A 182 -9.52 -2.56 -9.98
CA GLU A 182 -10.96 -2.77 -10.25
C GLU A 182 -11.64 -1.46 -10.60
N ARG A 183 -11.32 -0.40 -9.85
CA ARG A 183 -11.90 0.93 -10.09
C ARG A 183 -11.48 1.55 -11.42
N LEU A 184 -10.33 1.14 -11.93
CA LEU A 184 -9.76 1.54 -13.22
C LEU A 184 -10.14 0.59 -14.37
N ASP A 185 -10.95 -0.44 -14.11
CA ASP A 185 -11.24 -1.52 -15.08
C ASP A 185 -9.96 -2.24 -15.60
N MET A 186 -8.85 -2.14 -14.85
CA MET A 186 -7.58 -2.79 -15.15
C MET A 186 -7.44 -4.15 -14.43
N PHE A 187 -8.35 -4.47 -13.51
CA PHE A 187 -8.41 -5.77 -12.81
C PHE A 187 -9.88 -6.23 -12.65
N PRO A 188 -10.20 -7.53 -12.83
CA PRO A 188 -9.34 -8.56 -13.38
C PRO A 188 -8.96 -8.24 -14.83
N ILE A 189 -7.71 -8.54 -15.22
CA ILE A 189 -7.23 -8.30 -16.59
C ILE A 189 -8.10 -9.15 -17.51
N LYS A 190 -8.91 -8.51 -18.35
CA LYS A 190 -9.73 -9.20 -19.35
C LYS A 190 -8.78 -9.82 -20.39
N PRO A 191 -8.93 -11.10 -20.73
CA PRO A 191 -8.16 -11.75 -21.79
C PRO A 191 -8.42 -11.14 -23.16
#